data_AF-A0A154PC45-F1
#
_entry.id   AF-A0A154PC45-F1
#
_cell.length_a   1.000
_cell.length_b   1.000
_cell.length_c   1.000
_cell.angle_alpha   90.00
_cell.angle_beta   90.00
_cell.angle_gamma   90.00
#
_symmetry.space_group_name_H-M   'P 1'
#
loop_
_entity.id
_entity.type
_entity.pdbx_description
1 polymer ?
#
loop_
_entity_poly.entity_id
_entity_poly.type
_entity_poly.pdbx_seq_one_letter_code
_entity_poly.pdbx_strand_id
1 'polypeptide(L)'
;AIFASCIPEIIDLIGTRNKYGGTLKNERGRRHIVVCGHITYESVSHFLKDFLHEDREDVDVEVVFLHRKEPDLELEGLLKRHYTTVEFFQGTMMNAVDLERVKVHEADACLVLANKYCQDPDAEDAANIMRVISIKNYSDDIRVIIQLMQYHNKAYLLNIPSWDWKQGDDVICLAELKLGFIAQSCLAPGFSTMMANLFAMRSFKTSPDMQAWQNDYLRGTGMEMYTETLSPTFIGMPFAKATE
;
A
#
# COMPACT_ATOMS: atom_id res chain seq x y z
N ALA A 1 34.24 -25.42 -31.10
CA ALA A 1 33.71 -26.18 -29.96
C ALA A 1 33.69 -25.34 -28.68
N ILE A 2 34.82 -24.74 -28.24
CA ILE A 2 34.92 -23.95 -26.99
C ILE A 2 33.99 -22.72 -26.97
N PHE A 3 33.86 -22.01 -28.10
CA PHE A 3 33.00 -20.82 -28.21
C PHE A 3 31.51 -21.12 -28.00
N ALA A 4 31.05 -22.32 -28.41
CA ALA A 4 29.66 -22.73 -28.30
C ALA A 4 29.30 -23.26 -26.89
N SER A 5 30.29 -23.68 -26.10
CA SER A 5 30.08 -24.15 -24.72
C SER A 5 30.33 -23.04 -23.69
N CYS A 6 31.39 -22.24 -23.84
CA CYS A 6 31.81 -21.29 -22.82
C CYS A 6 31.05 -19.97 -22.86
N ILE A 7 30.55 -19.54 -24.03
CA ILE A 7 29.82 -18.26 -24.12
C ILE A 7 28.46 -18.30 -23.46
N PRO A 8 27.62 -19.33 -23.66
CA PRO A 8 26.38 -19.46 -22.90
C PRO A 8 26.64 -19.46 -21.38
N GLU A 9 27.67 -20.18 -20.94
CA GLU A 9 28.04 -20.30 -19.53
C GLU A 9 28.51 -18.96 -18.93
N ILE A 10 29.30 -18.17 -19.69
CA ILE A 10 29.72 -16.82 -19.29
C ILE A 10 28.54 -15.84 -19.31
N ILE A 11 27.65 -15.93 -20.31
CA ILE A 11 26.44 -15.10 -20.37
C ILE A 11 25.52 -15.43 -19.19
N ASP A 12 25.38 -16.70 -18.83
CA ASP A 12 24.62 -17.13 -17.66
C ASP A 12 25.28 -16.62 -16.37
N LEU A 13 26.61 -16.73 -16.22
CA LEU A 13 27.34 -16.22 -15.05
C LEU A 13 27.30 -14.69 -14.91
N ILE A 14 27.37 -13.95 -16.01
CA ILE A 14 27.27 -12.49 -16.00
C ILE A 14 25.81 -12.03 -15.84
N GLY A 15 24.87 -12.78 -16.43
CA GLY A 15 23.43 -12.52 -16.38
C GLY A 15 22.76 -12.92 -15.06
N THR A 16 23.36 -13.82 -14.28
CA THR A 16 22.83 -14.30 -12.98
C THR A 16 23.10 -13.34 -11.82
N ARG A 17 23.74 -12.19 -12.06
CA ARG A 17 23.90 -11.19 -11.00
C ARG A 17 22.52 -10.65 -10.61
N ASN A 18 22.06 -11.02 -9.41
CA ASN A 18 20.78 -10.56 -8.90
C ASN A 18 20.74 -9.03 -8.79
N LYS A 19 20.02 -8.40 -9.72
CA LYS A 19 19.86 -6.95 -9.83
C LYS A 19 19.12 -6.35 -8.63
N TYR A 20 18.18 -7.12 -8.06
CA TYR A 20 17.29 -6.71 -6.97
C TYR A 20 17.66 -7.40 -5.64
N GLY A 21 18.91 -7.84 -5.53
CA GLY A 21 19.52 -8.30 -4.28
C GLY A 21 19.96 -7.14 -3.38
N GLY A 22 20.91 -7.40 -2.49
CA GLY A 22 21.46 -6.38 -1.58
C GLY A 22 20.52 -6.03 -0.43
N THR A 23 20.96 -5.12 0.45
CA THR A 23 20.29 -4.73 1.69
C THR A 23 19.94 -3.25 1.67
N LEU A 24 18.78 -2.90 2.21
CA LEU A 24 18.32 -1.53 2.35
C LEU A 24 19.33 -0.72 3.17
N LYS A 25 19.76 0.42 2.61
CA LYS A 25 20.68 1.34 3.29
C LYS A 25 19.90 2.52 3.81
N ASN A 26 19.47 2.46 5.07
CA ASN A 26 18.79 3.60 5.68
C ASN A 26 19.72 4.82 5.72
N GLU A 27 19.37 5.85 4.95
CA GLU A 27 19.89 7.19 5.15
C GLU A 27 19.38 7.68 6.51
N ARG A 28 20.28 8.13 7.38
CA ARG A 28 19.94 8.49 8.77
C ARG A 28 18.78 9.48 8.80
N GLY A 29 17.63 9.04 9.31
CA GLY A 29 16.45 9.87 9.56
C GLY A 29 15.31 9.71 8.55
N ARG A 30 15.50 9.01 7.43
CA ARG A 30 14.38 8.68 6.54
C ARG A 30 13.60 7.49 7.06
N ARG A 31 12.28 7.66 7.12
CA ARG A 31 11.34 6.60 7.48
C ARG A 31 11.01 5.81 6.23
N HIS A 32 10.74 4.52 6.37
CA HIS A 32 10.33 3.70 5.24
C HIS A 32 9.16 2.80 5.61
N ILE A 33 8.37 2.46 4.59
CA ILE A 33 7.34 1.42 4.67
C ILE A 33 7.75 0.24 3.79
N VAL A 34 7.36 -0.96 4.19
CA VAL A 34 7.59 -2.17 3.41
C VAL A 34 6.28 -2.63 2.78
N VAL A 35 6.25 -2.76 1.46
CA VAL A 35 5.06 -3.19 0.72
C VAL A 35 5.31 -4.57 0.09
N CYS A 36 4.40 -5.50 0.33
CA CYS A 36 4.49 -6.88 -0.17
C CYS A 36 3.12 -7.42 -0.61
N GLY A 37 3.07 -8.71 -0.96
CA GLY A 37 1.85 -9.37 -1.42
C GLY A 37 1.78 -9.40 -2.94
N HIS A 38 0.65 -8.98 -3.51
CA HIS A 38 0.42 -8.92 -4.95
C HIS A 38 1.03 -7.63 -5.55
N ILE A 39 2.25 -7.76 -6.08
CA ILE A 39 3.01 -6.66 -6.67
C ILE A 39 3.02 -6.81 -8.20
N THR A 40 2.42 -5.84 -8.88
CA THR A 40 2.30 -5.72 -10.34
C THR A 40 2.37 -4.25 -10.73
N TYR A 41 2.59 -3.94 -12.00
CA TYR A 41 2.54 -2.55 -12.48
C TYR A 41 1.26 -1.83 -12.06
N GLU A 42 0.08 -2.44 -12.23
CA GLU A 42 -1.21 -1.83 -11.89
C GLU A 42 -1.36 -1.55 -10.38
N SER A 43 -1.06 -2.54 -9.54
CA SER A 43 -1.19 -2.40 -8.08
C SER A 43 -0.23 -1.36 -7.52
N VAL A 44 1.03 -1.36 -8.00
CA VAL A 44 2.06 -0.40 -7.58
C VAL A 44 1.76 1.00 -8.12
N SER A 45 1.33 1.13 -9.37
CA SER A 45 0.99 2.43 -9.96
C SER A 45 -0.14 3.12 -9.22
N HIS A 46 -1.23 2.39 -8.94
CA HIS A 46 -2.33 2.93 -8.12
C HIS A 46 -1.87 3.29 -6.70
N PHE A 47 -1.08 2.41 -6.06
CA PHE A 47 -0.56 2.67 -4.73
C PHE A 47 0.31 3.94 -4.68
N LEU A 48 1.31 4.06 -5.57
CA LEU A 48 2.24 5.18 -5.57
C LEU A 48 1.56 6.50 -5.95
N LYS A 49 0.56 6.47 -6.82
CA LYS A 49 -0.19 7.66 -7.22
C LYS A 49 -0.88 8.32 -6.02
N ASP A 50 -1.48 7.53 -5.14
CA ASP A 50 -2.14 8.04 -3.94
C ASP A 50 -1.11 8.28 -2.83
N PHE A 51 -0.10 7.43 -2.68
CA PHE A 51 0.85 7.49 -1.56
C PHE A 51 1.88 8.63 -1.68
N LEU A 52 2.41 8.87 -2.88
CA LEU A 52 3.43 9.90 -3.18
C LEU A 52 2.83 11.13 -3.87
N HIS A 53 1.56 11.41 -3.61
CA HIS A 53 0.87 12.55 -4.23
C HIS A 53 1.46 13.88 -3.76
N GLU A 54 1.56 14.86 -4.67
CA GLU A 54 2.19 16.17 -4.41
C GLU A 54 1.47 16.98 -3.32
N ASP A 55 0.17 16.72 -3.11
CA ASP A 55 -0.65 17.41 -2.10
C ASP A 55 -0.42 16.88 -0.67
N ARG A 56 0.46 15.87 -0.46
CA ARG A 56 0.82 15.40 0.88
C ARG A 56 1.95 16.21 1.49
N GLU A 57 1.78 16.55 2.77
CA GLU A 57 2.77 17.30 3.55
C GLU A 57 4.01 16.46 3.94
N ASP A 58 3.83 15.14 4.10
CA ASP A 58 4.87 14.23 4.59
C ASP A 58 5.58 13.52 3.42
N VAL A 59 6.63 14.16 2.90
CA VAL A 59 7.33 13.77 1.65
C VAL A 59 8.57 12.89 1.89
N ASP A 60 8.93 12.64 3.15
CA ASP A 60 10.17 11.94 3.56
C ASP A 60 9.93 10.48 3.99
N VAL A 61 9.01 9.79 3.31
CA VAL A 61 8.77 8.34 3.50
C VAL A 61 9.17 7.56 2.24
N GLU A 62 10.14 6.66 2.38
CA GLU A 62 10.56 5.76 1.31
C GLU A 62 9.65 4.51 1.25
N VAL A 63 9.39 4.03 0.03
CA VAL A 63 8.57 2.83 -0.20
C VAL A 63 9.47 1.69 -0.66
N VAL A 64 9.52 0.62 0.13
CA VAL A 64 10.34 -0.55 -0.14
C VAL A 64 9.47 -1.72 -0.55
N PHE A 65 9.51 -2.12 -1.82
CA PHE A 65 8.79 -3.28 -2.31
C PHE A 65 9.60 -4.57 -2.10
N LEU A 66 8.98 -5.60 -1.53
CA LEU A 66 9.55 -6.94 -1.41
C LEU A 66 8.67 -7.96 -2.13
N HIS A 67 9.16 -8.54 -3.22
CA HIS A 67 8.41 -9.52 -4.01
C HIS A 67 9.29 -10.65 -4.57
N ARG A 68 8.71 -11.84 -4.75
CA ARG A 68 9.48 -13.06 -5.11
C ARG A 68 9.98 -13.04 -6.55
N LYS A 69 9.15 -12.53 -7.46
CA LYS A 69 9.47 -12.44 -8.88
C LYS A 69 10.14 -11.11 -9.18
N GLU A 70 11.03 -11.09 -10.16
CA GLU A 70 11.56 -9.84 -10.68
C GLU A 70 10.44 -9.00 -11.32
N PRO A 71 10.54 -7.66 -11.27
CA PRO A 71 9.60 -6.77 -11.94
C PRO A 71 9.67 -6.97 -13.46
N ASP A 72 8.52 -6.90 -14.12
CA ASP A 72 8.47 -6.81 -15.57
C ASP A 72 8.98 -5.43 -16.06
N LEU A 73 9.16 -5.28 -17.37
CA LEU A 73 9.73 -4.05 -17.96
C LEU A 73 8.90 -2.79 -17.65
N GLU A 74 7.58 -2.93 -17.52
CA GLU A 74 6.69 -1.81 -17.20
C GLU A 74 6.87 -1.38 -15.75
N LEU A 75 6.89 -2.33 -14.81
CA LEU A 75 7.17 -2.08 -13.41
C LEU A 75 8.60 -1.55 -13.21
N GLU A 76 9.60 -2.07 -13.92
CA GLU A 76 10.96 -1.50 -13.92
C GLU A 76 10.98 -0.03 -14.35
N GLY A 77 10.22 0.32 -15.39
CA GLY A 77 10.08 1.69 -15.85
C GLY A 77 9.47 2.60 -14.79
N LEU A 78 8.44 2.12 -14.09
CA LEU A 78 7.80 2.83 -12.98
C LEU A 78 8.76 3.03 -11.80
N LEU A 79 9.47 1.99 -11.37
CA LEU A 79 10.44 2.04 -10.28
C LEU A 79 11.56 3.06 -10.57
N LYS A 80 12.08 3.07 -11.81
CA LYS A 80 13.11 4.05 -12.23
C LYS A 80 12.62 5.50 -12.21
N ARG A 81 11.33 5.73 -12.47
CA ARG A 81 10.74 7.08 -12.40
C ARG A 81 10.72 7.64 -10.98
N HIS A 82 10.61 6.77 -9.98
CA HIS A 82 10.55 7.12 -8.56
C HIS A 82 11.80 6.69 -7.77
N TYR A 83 12.96 6.60 -8.43
CA TYR A 83 14.18 5.98 -7.88
C TYR A 83 14.70 6.59 -6.56
N THR A 84 14.33 7.82 -6.23
CA THR A 84 14.73 8.50 -4.99
C THR A 84 13.83 8.18 -3.80
N THR A 85 12.66 7.59 -4.06
CA THR A 85 11.60 7.36 -3.05
C THR A 85 11.13 5.91 -3.02
N VAL A 86 11.52 5.10 -4.01
CA VAL A 86 11.06 3.73 -4.16
C VAL A 86 12.25 2.81 -4.41
N GLU A 87 12.35 1.76 -3.61
CA GLU A 87 13.29 0.65 -3.81
C GLU A 87 12.54 -0.68 -3.99
N PHE A 88 13.14 -1.60 -4.74
CA PHE A 88 12.60 -2.94 -4.95
C PHE A 88 13.65 -4.00 -4.63
N PHE A 89 13.23 -4.98 -3.83
CA PHE A 89 14.02 -6.15 -3.48
C PHE A 89 13.32 -7.44 -3.92
N GLN A 90 14.07 -8.33 -4.55
CA GLN A 90 13.60 -9.66 -4.87
C GLN A 90 13.74 -10.57 -3.64
N GLY A 91 12.64 -11.02 -3.07
CA GLY A 91 12.64 -11.87 -1.86
C GLY A 91 11.23 -12.22 -1.37
N THR A 92 11.12 -12.73 -0.15
CA THR A 92 9.83 -13.16 0.42
C THR A 92 9.68 -12.78 1.89
N MET A 93 8.49 -12.31 2.28
CA MET A 93 8.16 -12.06 3.70
C MET A 93 8.26 -13.31 4.58
N MET A 94 8.21 -14.51 3.98
CA MET A 94 8.33 -15.80 4.68
C MET A 94 9.76 -16.15 5.11
N ASN A 95 10.75 -15.34 4.76
CA ASN A 95 12.16 -15.59 5.06
C ASN A 95 12.71 -14.47 5.95
N ALA A 96 13.14 -14.80 7.17
CA ALA A 96 13.69 -13.83 8.12
C ALA A 96 14.90 -13.07 7.57
N VAL A 97 15.71 -13.69 6.70
CA VAL A 97 16.86 -13.02 6.06
C VAL A 97 16.39 -11.89 5.13
N ASP A 98 15.27 -12.08 4.43
CA ASP A 98 14.70 -11.04 3.57
C ASP A 98 14.06 -9.92 4.40
N LEU A 99 13.43 -10.25 5.54
CA LEU A 99 12.87 -9.26 6.47
C LEU A 99 13.97 -8.37 7.08
N GLU A 100 15.10 -8.96 7.46
CA GLU A 100 16.30 -8.23 7.92
C GLU A 100 16.84 -7.33 6.82
N ARG A 101 16.89 -7.85 5.58
CA ARG A 101 17.45 -7.16 4.42
C ARG A 101 16.68 -5.90 4.02
N VAL A 102 15.37 -5.89 4.24
CA VAL A 102 14.51 -4.70 4.04
C VAL A 102 14.22 -3.95 5.34
N LYS A 103 14.93 -4.30 6.43
CA LYS A 103 14.87 -3.65 7.74
C LYS A 103 13.45 -3.51 8.28
N VAL A 104 12.68 -4.60 8.25
CA VAL A 104 11.28 -4.61 8.72
C VAL A 104 11.16 -4.07 10.15
N HIS A 105 12.10 -4.40 11.04
CA HIS A 105 12.09 -3.93 12.42
C HIS A 105 12.30 -2.41 12.58
N GLU A 106 12.85 -1.72 11.57
CA GLU A 106 13.02 -0.25 11.55
C GLU A 106 11.92 0.45 10.73
N ALA A 107 11.01 -0.29 10.09
CA ALA A 107 9.99 0.27 9.21
C ALA A 107 8.80 0.84 10.00
N ASP A 108 8.21 1.93 9.50
CA ASP A 108 7.02 2.55 10.09
C ASP A 108 5.78 1.63 9.99
N ALA A 109 5.67 0.90 8.88
CA ALA A 109 4.58 -0.05 8.65
C ALA A 109 4.92 -1.09 7.56
N CYS A 110 4.24 -2.24 7.63
CA CYS A 110 4.17 -3.22 6.55
C CYS A 110 2.78 -3.21 5.90
N LEU A 111 2.72 -3.06 4.58
CA LEU A 111 1.49 -3.14 3.79
C LEU A 111 1.46 -4.45 2.98
N VAL A 112 0.37 -5.20 3.11
CA VAL A 112 0.14 -6.47 2.40
C VAL A 112 -0.99 -6.30 1.39
N LEU A 113 -0.63 -6.19 0.11
CA LEU A 113 -1.57 -6.01 -1.00
C LEU A 113 -2.14 -7.35 -1.47
N ALA A 114 -3.43 -7.38 -1.78
CA ALA A 114 -4.12 -8.59 -2.25
C ALA A 114 -4.39 -8.55 -3.76
N ASN A 115 -4.37 -9.71 -4.41
CA ASN A 115 -4.83 -9.84 -5.78
C ASN A 115 -6.37 -9.81 -5.85
N LYS A 116 -6.93 -8.68 -6.28
CA LYS A 116 -8.39 -8.47 -6.39
C LYS A 116 -9.07 -9.36 -7.43
N TYR A 117 -8.31 -9.95 -8.33
CA TYR A 117 -8.77 -10.75 -9.47
C TYR A 117 -8.29 -12.21 -9.39
N CYS A 118 -7.96 -12.69 -8.18
CA CYS A 118 -7.59 -14.08 -7.95
C CYS A 118 -8.75 -15.05 -8.27
N GLN A 119 -8.43 -16.27 -8.67
CA GLN A 119 -9.43 -17.32 -8.90
C GLN A 119 -10.03 -17.86 -7.60
N ASP A 120 -9.20 -17.96 -6.56
CA ASP A 120 -9.58 -18.44 -5.24
C ASP A 120 -9.26 -17.35 -4.18
N PRO A 121 -10.27 -16.56 -3.77
CA PRO A 121 -10.11 -15.52 -2.75
C PRO A 121 -9.67 -16.04 -1.38
N ASP A 122 -10.10 -17.23 -0.99
CA ASP A 122 -9.74 -17.80 0.31
C ASP A 122 -8.27 -18.22 0.34
N ALA A 123 -7.76 -18.79 -0.77
CA ALA A 123 -6.35 -19.11 -0.90
C ALA A 123 -5.46 -17.86 -0.91
N GLU A 124 -5.88 -16.78 -1.58
CA GLU A 124 -5.17 -15.49 -1.58
C GLU A 124 -5.12 -14.87 -0.17
N ASP A 125 -6.25 -14.86 0.54
CA ASP A 125 -6.34 -14.37 1.92
C ASP A 125 -5.48 -15.21 2.86
N ALA A 126 -5.53 -16.54 2.76
CA ALA A 126 -4.68 -17.42 3.56
C ALA A 126 -3.18 -17.12 3.34
N ALA A 127 -2.76 -16.90 2.09
CA ALA A 127 -1.39 -16.52 1.78
C ALA A 127 -1.02 -15.16 2.39
N ASN A 128 -1.92 -14.17 2.36
CA ASN A 128 -1.70 -12.86 2.98
C ASN A 128 -1.65 -12.94 4.51
N ILE A 129 -2.53 -13.71 5.15
CA ILE A 129 -2.50 -13.97 6.59
C ILE A 129 -1.18 -14.64 7.00
N MET A 130 -0.69 -15.60 6.23
CA MET A 130 0.62 -16.23 6.48
C MET A 130 1.79 -15.23 6.39
N ARG A 131 1.72 -14.24 5.49
CA ARG A 131 2.70 -13.14 5.44
C ARG A 131 2.64 -12.30 6.71
N VAL A 132 1.44 -11.96 7.19
CA VAL A 132 1.26 -11.22 8.46
C VAL A 132 1.85 -12.00 9.63
N ILE A 133 1.57 -13.29 9.75
CA ILE A 133 2.16 -14.15 10.79
C ILE A 133 3.69 -14.10 10.72
N SER A 134 4.27 -14.19 9.52
CA SER A 134 5.73 -14.13 9.35
C SER A 134 6.32 -12.78 9.80
N ILE A 135 5.67 -11.67 9.44
CA ILE A 135 6.09 -10.31 9.84
C ILE A 135 6.00 -10.18 11.36
N LYS A 136 4.85 -10.51 11.95
CA LYS A 136 4.56 -10.38 13.37
C LYS A 136 5.37 -11.33 14.26
N ASN A 137 5.86 -12.44 13.71
CA ASN A 137 6.81 -13.33 14.39
C ASN A 137 8.25 -12.78 14.38
N TYR A 138 8.58 -11.92 13.40
CA TYR A 138 9.91 -11.31 13.29
C TYR A 138 9.99 -9.97 14.05
N SER A 139 8.94 -9.15 13.98
CA SER A 139 8.77 -7.91 14.73
C SER A 139 7.30 -7.82 15.17
N ASP A 140 7.05 -7.90 16.47
CA ASP A 140 5.71 -7.88 17.07
C ASP A 140 5.10 -6.47 17.11
N ASP A 141 5.92 -5.47 17.41
CA ASP A 141 5.52 -4.06 17.56
C ASP A 141 5.27 -3.32 16.24
N ILE A 142 5.57 -3.93 15.09
CA ILE A 142 5.40 -3.28 13.79
C ILE A 142 3.93 -3.14 13.40
N ARG A 143 3.53 -1.97 12.92
CA ARG A 143 2.19 -1.77 12.33
C ARG A 143 2.04 -2.56 11.03
N VAL A 144 0.96 -3.34 10.91
CA VAL A 144 0.65 -4.10 9.68
C VAL A 144 -0.74 -3.72 9.15
N ILE A 145 -0.79 -3.32 7.87
CA ILE A 145 -2.03 -3.06 7.15
C ILE A 145 -2.19 -4.12 6.06
N ILE A 146 -3.25 -4.91 6.11
CA ILE A 146 -3.50 -6.01 5.20
C ILE A 146 -4.81 -5.83 4.42
N GLN A 147 -4.78 -6.13 3.13
CA GLN A 147 -5.98 -6.31 2.33
C GLN A 147 -6.47 -7.76 2.40
N LEU A 148 -7.76 -7.93 2.68
CA LEU A 148 -8.45 -9.23 2.59
C LEU A 148 -9.59 -9.15 1.57
N MET A 149 -9.84 -10.26 0.90
CA MET A 149 -10.93 -10.43 -0.06
C MET A 149 -12.23 -10.78 0.65
N GLN A 150 -12.20 -11.70 1.62
CA GLN A 150 -13.39 -12.22 2.29
C GLN A 150 -13.46 -11.79 3.76
N TYR A 151 -14.68 -11.50 4.23
CA TYR A 151 -14.91 -11.05 5.60
C TYR A 151 -14.65 -12.13 6.65
N HIS A 152 -15.04 -13.38 6.38
CA HIS A 152 -14.86 -14.47 7.36
C HIS A 152 -13.38 -14.76 7.67
N ASN A 153 -12.47 -14.47 6.74
CA ASN A 153 -11.03 -14.66 6.94
C ASN A 153 -10.41 -13.64 7.91
N LYS A 154 -11.07 -12.50 8.16
CA LYS A 154 -10.64 -11.48 9.13
C LYS A 154 -10.48 -12.03 10.54
N ALA A 155 -11.28 -13.03 10.92
CA ALA A 155 -11.23 -13.65 12.24
C ALA A 155 -9.89 -14.34 12.52
N TYR A 156 -9.18 -14.83 11.49
CA TYR A 156 -7.88 -15.49 11.67
C TYR A 156 -6.78 -14.53 12.12
N LEU A 157 -6.86 -13.25 11.73
CA LEU A 157 -5.89 -12.23 12.16
C LEU A 157 -6.02 -11.93 13.66
N LEU A 158 -7.24 -11.94 14.19
CA LEU A 158 -7.50 -11.72 15.62
C LEU A 158 -6.96 -12.84 16.52
N ASN A 159 -6.62 -13.99 15.94
CA ASN A 159 -6.02 -15.11 16.68
C ASN A 159 -4.48 -14.99 16.75
N ILE A 160 -3.87 -14.03 16.06
CA ILE A 160 -2.43 -13.77 16.12
C ILE A 160 -2.15 -12.98 17.42
N PRO A 161 -1.33 -13.49 18.35
CA PRO A 161 -1.15 -12.85 19.65
C PRO A 161 -0.58 -11.43 19.61
N SER A 162 0.26 -11.13 18.62
CA SER A 162 0.88 -9.83 18.39
C SER A 162 0.09 -8.91 17.44
N TRP A 163 -1.15 -9.28 17.10
CA TRP A 163 -2.06 -8.40 16.36
C TRP A 163 -2.77 -7.45 17.32
N ASP A 164 -2.49 -6.15 17.23
CA ASP A 164 -3.08 -5.11 18.08
C ASP A 164 -3.59 -3.91 17.28
N TRP A 165 -4.93 -3.77 17.25
CA TRP A 165 -5.59 -2.63 16.62
C TRP A 165 -5.23 -1.29 17.27
N LYS A 166 -4.80 -1.28 18.54
CA LYS A 166 -4.36 -0.05 19.23
C LYS A 166 -2.99 0.44 18.73
N GLN A 167 -2.17 -0.47 18.22
CA GLN A 167 -0.90 -0.14 17.56
C GLN A 167 -1.10 0.25 16.08
N GLY A 168 -2.34 0.21 15.58
CA GLY A 168 -2.70 0.58 14.22
C GLY A 168 -2.70 -0.59 13.23
N ASP A 169 -2.73 -1.84 13.70
CA ASP A 169 -2.92 -3.00 12.84
C ASP A 169 -4.33 -2.99 12.25
N ASP A 170 -4.42 -2.81 10.94
CA ASP A 170 -5.69 -2.56 10.24
C ASP A 170 -5.94 -3.59 9.14
N VAL A 171 -7.21 -3.99 9.01
CA VAL A 171 -7.67 -4.89 7.94
C VAL A 171 -8.56 -4.13 6.98
N ILE A 172 -8.14 -4.03 5.72
CA ILE A 172 -8.94 -3.51 4.63
C ILE A 172 -9.65 -4.70 3.96
N CYS A 173 -10.85 -5.04 4.43
CA CYS A 173 -11.66 -6.08 3.79
C CYS A 173 -12.41 -5.51 2.58
N LEU A 174 -12.04 -5.97 1.38
CA LEU A 174 -12.58 -5.45 0.13
C LEU A 174 -14.06 -5.80 -0.07
N ALA A 175 -14.50 -7.00 0.30
CA ALA A 175 -15.91 -7.36 0.25
C ALA A 175 -16.76 -6.54 1.23
N GLU A 176 -16.27 -6.34 2.45
CA GLU A 176 -16.93 -5.53 3.50
C GLU A 176 -17.14 -4.09 3.02
N LEU A 177 -16.08 -3.44 2.54
CA LEU A 177 -16.14 -2.05 2.05
C LEU A 177 -17.01 -1.92 0.80
N LYS A 178 -16.83 -2.82 -0.18
CA LYS A 178 -17.58 -2.78 -1.44
C LYS A 178 -19.08 -2.91 -1.21
N LEU A 179 -19.49 -3.93 -0.45
CA LEU A 179 -20.91 -4.16 -0.16
C LEU A 179 -21.47 -3.10 0.79
N GLY A 180 -20.67 -2.62 1.74
CA GLY A 180 -21.04 -1.53 2.64
C GLY A 180 -21.37 -0.24 1.88
N PHE A 181 -20.51 0.18 0.94
CA PHE A 181 -20.75 1.38 0.12
C PHE A 181 -21.97 1.23 -0.79
N ILE A 182 -22.19 0.05 -1.38
CA ILE A 182 -23.39 -0.22 -2.18
C ILE A 182 -24.64 -0.14 -1.31
N ALA A 183 -24.63 -0.75 -0.12
CA ALA A 183 -25.75 -0.72 0.81
C ALA A 183 -26.09 0.71 1.26
N GLN A 184 -25.09 1.54 1.55
CA GLN A 184 -25.32 2.96 1.88
C GLN A 184 -25.84 3.75 0.67
N SER A 185 -25.38 3.44 -0.54
CA SER A 185 -25.96 4.04 -1.76
C SER A 185 -27.43 3.67 -2.00
N CYS A 186 -27.93 2.57 -1.43
CA CYS A 186 -29.36 2.26 -1.45
C CYS A 186 -30.19 3.20 -0.54
N LEU A 187 -29.59 3.76 0.50
CA LEU A 187 -30.23 4.74 1.38
C LEU A 187 -30.09 6.16 0.82
N ALA A 188 -28.91 6.49 0.30
CA ALA A 188 -28.58 7.79 -0.27
C ALA A 188 -27.84 7.62 -1.62
N PRO A 189 -28.55 7.71 -2.77
CA PRO A 189 -27.94 7.55 -4.08
C PRO A 189 -26.76 8.50 -4.30
N GLY A 190 -25.62 7.95 -4.72
CA GLY A 190 -24.38 8.70 -4.93
C GLY A 190 -23.40 8.66 -3.74
N PHE A 191 -23.80 8.12 -2.58
CA PHE A 191 -22.94 8.00 -1.41
C PHE A 191 -21.61 7.28 -1.69
N SER A 192 -21.65 6.15 -2.40
CA SER A 192 -20.44 5.40 -2.76
C SER A 192 -19.45 6.23 -3.56
N THR A 193 -19.93 7.05 -4.50
CA THR A 193 -19.07 7.90 -5.33
C THR A 193 -18.49 9.05 -4.51
N MET A 194 -19.29 9.65 -3.64
CA MET A 194 -18.84 10.69 -2.70
C MET A 194 -17.71 10.15 -1.81
N MET A 195 -17.92 9.00 -1.15
CA MET A 195 -16.91 8.38 -0.29
C MET A 195 -15.66 7.98 -1.07
N ALA A 196 -15.81 7.40 -2.28
CA ALA A 196 -14.67 7.03 -3.11
C ALA A 196 -13.80 8.23 -3.51
N ASN A 197 -14.40 9.41 -3.71
CA ASN A 197 -13.66 10.64 -3.96
C ASN A 197 -12.94 11.13 -2.70
N LEU A 198 -13.56 11.07 -1.53
CA LEU A 198 -12.95 11.52 -0.26
C LEU A 198 -11.71 10.71 0.18
N PHE A 199 -11.57 9.47 -0.28
CA PHE A 199 -10.41 8.62 0.01
C PHE A 199 -9.30 8.69 -1.06
N ALA A 200 -9.62 9.18 -2.26
CA ALA A 200 -8.68 9.19 -3.37
C ALA A 200 -8.01 10.56 -3.47
N MET A 201 -6.67 10.58 -3.49
CA MET A 201 -5.96 11.83 -3.72
C MET A 201 -6.09 12.27 -5.16
N ARG A 202 -6.63 13.48 -5.34
CA ARG A 202 -6.91 14.03 -6.66
C ARG A 202 -6.65 15.52 -6.67
N SER A 203 -5.60 15.94 -7.38
CA SER A 203 -5.47 17.36 -7.72
C SER A 203 -6.58 17.76 -8.69
N PHE A 204 -7.38 18.76 -8.31
CA PHE A 204 -8.41 19.29 -9.20
C PHE A 204 -7.81 20.32 -10.17
N LYS A 205 -8.18 20.24 -11.45
CA LYS A 205 -7.87 21.26 -12.46
C LYS A 205 -9.16 21.60 -13.20
N THR A 206 -9.76 22.73 -12.86
CA THR A 206 -10.94 23.26 -13.56
C THR A 206 -10.52 24.00 -14.82
N SER A 207 -11.35 23.95 -15.87
CA SER A 207 -11.12 24.71 -17.11
C SER A 207 -12.36 25.51 -17.50
N PRO A 208 -12.22 26.73 -18.01
CA PRO A 208 -13.34 27.49 -18.58
C PRO A 208 -13.98 26.79 -19.79
N ASP A 209 -13.29 25.84 -20.42
CA ASP A 209 -13.80 25.06 -21.56
C ASP A 209 -14.64 23.84 -21.14
N MET A 210 -14.69 23.51 -19.84
CA MET A 210 -15.49 22.40 -19.31
C MET A 210 -16.93 22.82 -19.02
N GLN A 211 -17.85 21.86 -19.06
CA GLN A 211 -19.25 22.12 -18.69
C GLN A 211 -19.36 22.47 -17.20
N ALA A 212 -20.30 23.33 -16.83
CA ALA A 212 -20.44 23.82 -15.46
C ALA A 212 -20.55 22.69 -14.42
N TRP A 213 -21.37 21.67 -14.67
CA TRP A 213 -21.52 20.52 -13.76
C TRP A 213 -20.22 19.72 -13.59
N GLN A 214 -19.36 19.67 -14.61
CA GLN A 214 -18.07 18.98 -14.53
C GLN A 214 -17.11 19.75 -13.64
N ASN A 215 -17.07 21.07 -13.76
CA ASN A 215 -16.26 21.92 -12.88
C ASN A 215 -16.72 21.79 -11.42
N ASP A 216 -18.02 21.77 -11.17
CA ASP A 216 -18.58 21.58 -9.82
C ASP A 216 -18.26 20.18 -9.26
N TYR A 217 -18.40 19.13 -10.10
CA TYR A 217 -18.04 17.77 -9.72
C TYR A 217 -16.54 17.64 -9.40
N LEU A 218 -15.67 18.19 -10.25
CA LEU A 218 -14.22 18.14 -10.07
C LEU A 218 -13.77 18.88 -8.81
N ARG A 219 -14.44 19.98 -8.46
CA ARG A 219 -14.22 20.66 -7.16
C ARG A 219 -14.52 19.69 -6.00
N GLY A 220 -15.63 18.97 -6.05
CA GLY A 220 -15.96 17.95 -5.05
C GLY A 220 -14.96 16.79 -5.00
N THR A 221 -14.35 16.44 -6.14
CA THR A 221 -13.33 15.37 -6.17
C THR A 221 -12.00 15.74 -5.54
N GLY A 222 -11.72 17.03 -5.33
CA GLY A 222 -10.52 17.49 -4.63
C GLY A 222 -10.71 17.64 -3.12
N MET A 223 -11.86 17.23 -2.57
CA MET A 223 -12.10 17.20 -1.13
C MET A 223 -11.63 15.86 -0.56
N GLU A 224 -10.98 15.89 0.59
CA GLU A 224 -10.36 14.72 1.23
C GLU A 224 -10.71 14.68 2.73
N MET A 225 -10.53 13.52 3.37
CA MET A 225 -10.66 13.38 4.82
C MET A 225 -9.32 13.53 5.53
N TYR A 226 -9.28 14.42 6.53
CA TYR A 226 -8.12 14.66 7.37
C TYR A 226 -8.45 14.46 8.85
N THR A 227 -7.42 14.13 9.63
CA THR A 227 -7.50 14.00 11.08
C THR A 227 -6.63 15.07 11.72
N GLU A 228 -7.19 15.86 12.62
CA GLU A 228 -6.44 16.92 13.31
C GLU A 228 -6.91 17.11 14.75
N THR A 229 -6.01 17.60 15.61
CA THR A 229 -6.35 17.91 17.00
C THR A 229 -6.97 19.31 17.08
N LEU A 230 -8.18 19.41 17.64
CA LEU A 230 -8.85 20.69 17.81
C LEU A 230 -8.12 21.59 18.82
N SER A 231 -8.17 22.90 18.56
CA SER A 231 -7.61 23.91 19.46
C SER A 231 -8.27 23.86 20.85
N PRO A 232 -7.54 24.17 21.94
CA PRO A 232 -8.09 24.27 23.29
C PRO A 232 -9.29 25.21 23.43
N THR A 233 -9.47 26.17 22.51
CA THR A 233 -10.63 27.08 22.49
C THR A 233 -11.97 26.35 22.34
N PHE A 234 -11.97 25.14 21.77
CA PHE A 234 -13.17 24.32 21.60
C PHE A 234 -13.50 23.48 22.84
N ILE A 235 -12.68 23.49 23.90
CA ILE A 235 -12.92 22.72 25.13
C ILE A 235 -14.23 23.19 25.78
N GLY A 236 -15.15 22.25 26.01
CA GLY A 236 -16.46 22.52 26.61
C GLY A 236 -17.51 23.09 25.65
N MET A 237 -17.16 23.31 24.37
CA MET A 237 -18.11 23.72 23.34
C MET A 237 -18.92 22.51 22.84
N PRO A 238 -20.26 22.61 22.70
CA PRO A 238 -21.05 21.57 22.05
C PRO A 238 -20.65 21.37 20.58
N PHE A 239 -20.64 20.12 20.11
CA PHE A 239 -20.21 19.78 18.73
C PHE A 239 -20.91 20.63 17.66
N ALA A 240 -22.23 20.78 17.75
CA ALA A 240 -23.00 21.58 16.79
C ALA A 240 -22.48 23.03 16.68
N LYS A 241 -22.10 23.64 17.80
CA LYS A 241 -21.55 25.01 17.83
C LYS A 241 -20.10 25.06 17.34
N ALA A 242 -19.34 23.97 17.48
CA ALA A 242 -17.98 23.88 16.96
C ALA A 242 -17.94 23.70 15.42
N THR A 243 -19.04 23.21 14.83
CA THR A 243 -19.17 22.95 13.38
C THR A 243 -19.96 24.02 12.61
N GLU A 244 -20.52 25.01 13.29
CA GLU A 244 -21.19 26.19 12.68
C GLU A 244 -20.18 27.13 12.02
#